data_AF-A0AAQ4EWT4-F1
#
_entry.id   AF-A0AAQ4EWT4-F1
#
_cell.length_a   1.000
_cell.length_b   1.000
_cell.length_c   1.000
_cell.angle_alpha   90.00
_cell.angle_beta   90.00
_cell.angle_gamma   90.00
#
_symmetry.space_group_name_H-M   'P 1'
#
loop_
_entity.id
_entity.type
_entity.pdbx_description
1 polymer ?
#
loop_
_entity_poly.entity_id
_entity_poly.type
_entity_poly.pdbx_seq_one_letter_code
_entity_poly.pdbx_strand_id
1 'polypeptide(L)'
;MSAMAAVQDLSRAIRPPACVLGMVELKREAFDTVASAPSFEVDVKDVSAVLNHVRKYLLKLPNFRAVQEGSDSNRKRFHLDPAKVSMLDDMDAAARAALSEARVTALGERRVSLSYDNWTAEDVLRAVIGQPDASGYSIVGHVLHLNLREHLQPYKKLIGQVGGNFVHKGLLYSCHSAHLRGG
;
A
#
# COMPACT_ATOMS: atom_id res chain seq x y z
N MET A 1 4.01 26.56 20.51
CA MET A 1 3.28 25.27 20.53
C MET A 1 2.01 25.43 19.71
N SER A 2 1.98 24.85 18.52
CA SER A 2 0.76 24.35 17.87
C SER A 2 1.18 23.67 16.58
N ALA A 3 1.48 22.38 16.70
CA ALA A 3 1.50 21.47 15.57
C ALA A 3 0.04 21.31 15.11
N MET A 4 -0.30 21.89 13.96
CA MET A 4 -1.61 21.69 13.36
C MET A 4 -1.45 20.86 12.09
N ALA A 5 -2.01 19.65 12.20
CA ALA A 5 -2.51 18.79 11.16
C ALA A 5 -1.47 18.25 10.16
N ALA A 6 -0.85 17.15 10.58
CA ALA A 6 -0.61 16.04 9.67
C ALA A 6 -1.89 15.80 8.86
N VAL A 7 -1.88 16.13 7.57
CA VAL A 7 -2.86 15.59 6.64
C VAL A 7 -2.49 14.12 6.48
N GLN A 8 -3.02 13.34 7.42
CA GLN A 8 -2.94 11.89 7.42
C GLN A 8 -3.65 11.41 6.16
N ASP A 9 -2.88 10.83 5.24
CA ASP A 9 -3.44 9.76 4.43
C ASP A 9 -3.63 8.54 5.35
N LEU A 10 -4.74 8.57 6.10
CA LEU A 10 -5.20 7.58 7.09
C LEU A 10 -5.77 6.32 6.43
N SER A 11 -5.78 6.21 5.10
CA SER A 11 -6.56 5.21 4.37
C SER A 11 -5.96 3.80 4.35
N ARG A 12 -4.68 3.66 4.72
CA ARG A 12 -4.00 2.36 4.88
C ARG A 12 -3.42 2.26 6.30
N ALA A 13 -3.33 1.08 6.88
CA ALA A 13 -2.62 0.89 8.15
C ALA A 13 -1.17 0.39 7.96
N ILE A 14 -0.87 -0.17 6.78
CA ILE A 14 0.44 -0.73 6.44
C ILE A 14 1.22 0.28 5.57
N ARG A 15 2.48 0.58 5.93
CA ARG A 15 3.34 1.55 5.25
C ARG A 15 4.74 0.99 4.97
N PRO A 16 5.46 1.53 3.97
CA PRO A 16 6.88 1.24 3.80
C PRO A 16 7.70 1.59 5.06
N PRO A 17 8.87 0.97 5.28
CA PRO A 17 9.76 1.28 6.39
C PRO A 17 10.17 2.75 6.45
N ALA A 18 10.18 3.34 7.65
CA ALA A 18 10.61 4.73 7.84
C ALA A 18 12.11 4.96 7.55
N CYS A 19 12.93 3.91 7.56
CA CYS A 19 14.37 3.99 7.31
C CYS A 19 14.74 4.35 5.87
N VAL A 20 13.78 4.33 4.94
CA VAL A 20 14.01 4.72 3.53
C VAL A 20 13.91 6.23 3.31
N LEU A 21 13.52 7.00 4.33
CA LEU A 21 13.44 8.46 4.25
C LEU A 21 14.82 9.07 3.95
N GLY A 22 14.90 9.92 2.93
CA GLY A 22 16.13 10.53 2.46
C GLY A 22 17.00 9.63 1.56
N MET A 23 16.50 8.46 1.16
CA MET A 23 17.22 7.56 0.26
C MET A 23 17.39 8.19 -1.13
N VAL A 24 18.64 8.37 -1.57
CA VAL A 24 18.95 8.91 -2.91
C VAL A 24 19.28 7.83 -3.94
N GLU A 25 19.71 6.65 -3.47
CA GLU A 25 19.97 5.47 -4.29
C GLU A 25 18.98 4.37 -3.95
N LEU A 26 18.27 3.86 -4.96
CA LEU A 26 17.21 2.87 -4.75
C LEU A 26 17.79 1.53 -4.25
N LYS A 27 17.59 1.23 -2.98
CA LYS A 27 17.87 -0.09 -2.38
C LYS A 27 16.55 -0.79 -2.10
N ARG A 28 16.23 -1.83 -2.87
CA ARG A 28 14.93 -2.51 -2.81
C ARG A 28 14.75 -3.27 -1.51
N GLU A 29 15.82 -3.88 -0.99
CA GLU A 29 15.82 -4.58 0.29
C GLU A 29 15.49 -3.68 1.48
N ALA A 30 15.70 -2.36 1.36
CA ALA A 30 15.35 -1.41 2.42
C ALA A 30 13.83 -1.23 2.58
N PHE A 31 13.03 -1.73 1.62
CA PHE A 31 11.57 -1.72 1.66
C PHE A 31 10.98 -3.00 2.28
N ASP A 32 11.83 -3.96 2.63
CA ASP A 32 11.38 -5.18 3.28
C ASP A 32 10.83 -4.85 4.66
N THR A 33 9.60 -5.28 4.91
CA THR A 33 8.92 -5.04 6.18
C THR A 33 8.03 -6.20 6.57
N VAL A 34 7.75 -6.31 7.86
CA VAL A 34 6.78 -7.24 8.39
C VAL A 34 5.64 -6.45 9.00
N ALA A 35 4.44 -6.63 8.48
CA ALA A 35 3.23 -5.98 8.96
C ALA A 35 2.27 -6.99 9.60
N SER A 36 1.46 -6.55 10.56
CA SER A 36 0.34 -7.35 11.08
C SER A 36 -0.93 -7.04 10.28
N ALA A 37 -1.66 -8.09 9.92
CA ALA A 37 -2.96 -7.98 9.27
C ALA A 37 -3.97 -8.91 9.97
N PRO A 38 -5.20 -8.43 10.21
CA PRO A 38 -6.30 -9.29 10.65
C PRO A 38 -6.59 -10.36 9.60
N SER A 39 -6.83 -11.58 10.05
CA SER A 39 -6.97 -12.74 9.19
C SER A 39 -7.90 -13.78 9.78
N PHE A 40 -8.48 -14.61 8.92
CA PHE A 40 -9.30 -15.75 9.31
C PHE A 40 -9.16 -16.88 8.31
N GLU A 41 -9.60 -18.08 8.69
CA GLU A 41 -9.59 -19.27 7.84
C GLU A 41 -10.98 -19.85 7.69
N VAL A 42 -11.26 -20.37 6.49
CA VAL A 42 -12.50 -21.07 6.17
C VAL A 42 -12.19 -22.32 5.35
N ASP A 43 -13.08 -23.30 5.42
CA ASP A 43 -12.98 -24.50 4.58
C ASP A 43 -13.21 -24.13 3.11
N VAL A 44 -12.59 -24.87 2.18
CA VAL A 44 -12.66 -24.60 0.73
C VAL A 44 -14.10 -24.53 0.20
N LYS A 45 -15.04 -25.27 0.80
CA LYS A 45 -16.47 -25.26 0.47
C LYS A 45 -17.15 -23.90 0.70
N ASP A 46 -16.70 -23.13 1.71
CA ASP A 46 -17.34 -21.88 2.14
C ASP A 46 -16.67 -20.64 1.53
N VAL A 47 -15.49 -20.82 0.90
CA VAL A 47 -14.68 -19.76 0.27
C VAL A 47 -15.51 -18.88 -0.65
N SER A 48 -16.28 -19.48 -1.57
CA SER A 48 -17.03 -18.73 -2.57
C SER A 48 -18.12 -17.85 -1.94
N ALA A 49 -18.83 -18.37 -0.94
CA ALA A 49 -19.87 -17.65 -0.24
C ALA A 49 -19.28 -16.47 0.55
N VAL A 50 -18.24 -16.74 1.34
CA VAL A 50 -17.57 -15.72 2.16
C VAL A 50 -16.93 -14.65 1.28
N LEU A 51 -16.21 -15.05 0.23
CA LEU A 51 -15.48 -14.13 -0.66
C LEU A 51 -16.39 -13.05 -1.25
N ASN A 52 -17.65 -13.37 -1.59
CA ASN A 52 -18.59 -12.40 -2.15
C ASN A 52 -18.90 -11.23 -1.19
N HIS A 53 -18.90 -11.49 0.12
CA HIS A 53 -19.15 -10.47 1.12
C HIS A 53 -17.87 -9.77 1.61
N VAL A 54 -16.76 -10.52 1.71
CA VAL A 54 -15.52 -9.99 2.30
C VAL A 54 -14.58 -9.29 1.32
N ARG A 55 -14.80 -9.40 0.00
CA ARG A 55 -13.98 -8.81 -1.08
C ARG A 55 -13.57 -7.34 -0.85
N LYS A 56 -14.47 -6.53 -0.29
CA LYS A 56 -14.24 -5.09 -0.06
C LYS A 56 -13.30 -4.80 1.12
N TYR A 57 -13.18 -5.76 2.05
CA TYR A 57 -12.37 -5.69 3.25
C TYR A 57 -11.02 -6.38 3.11
N LEU A 58 -10.75 -7.08 2.00
CA LEU A 58 -9.46 -7.73 1.76
C LEU A 58 -8.31 -6.72 1.71
N LEU A 59 -7.15 -7.12 2.20
CA LEU A 59 -5.92 -6.35 2.12
C LEU A 59 -5.51 -6.14 0.67
N LYS A 60 -5.50 -4.88 0.22
CA LYS A 60 -5.15 -4.50 -1.16
C LYS A 60 -3.74 -3.93 -1.23
N LEU A 61 -2.79 -4.78 -1.61
CA LEU A 61 -1.42 -4.40 -1.93
C LEU A 61 -1.03 -4.94 -3.31
N PRO A 62 -0.23 -4.18 -4.10
CA PRO A 62 0.43 -4.71 -5.29
C PRO A 62 1.11 -6.05 -5.03
N ASN A 63 1.01 -6.98 -5.98
CA ASN A 63 1.67 -8.29 -5.93
C ASN A 63 1.44 -9.10 -4.63
N PHE A 64 0.40 -8.78 -3.86
CA PHE A 64 0.04 -9.48 -2.63
C PHE A 64 -1.20 -10.32 -2.84
N ARG A 65 -1.12 -11.60 -2.45
CA ARG A 65 -2.26 -12.51 -2.53
C ARG A 65 -3.01 -12.48 -1.19
N ALA A 66 -4.16 -11.81 -1.16
CA ALA A 66 -4.99 -11.69 0.05
C ALA A 66 -5.65 -13.01 0.49
N VAL A 67 -5.83 -13.95 -0.44
CA VAL A 67 -6.35 -15.30 -0.14
C VAL A 67 -5.25 -16.33 -0.35
N GLN A 68 -4.81 -16.95 0.73
CA GLN A 68 -3.68 -17.88 0.77
C GLN A 68 -4.15 -19.26 1.23
N GLU A 69 -3.27 -20.25 1.17
CA GLU A 69 -3.53 -21.53 1.81
C GLU A 69 -3.52 -21.38 3.33
N GLY A 70 -4.46 -22.06 3.98
CA GLY A 70 -4.63 -22.03 5.44
C GLY A 70 -3.61 -22.92 6.14
N SER A 71 -3.94 -23.32 7.37
CA SER A 71 -3.18 -24.36 8.09
C SER A 71 -3.19 -25.70 7.35
N ASP A 72 -4.30 -26.00 6.67
CA ASP A 72 -4.58 -27.27 6.02
C ASP A 72 -4.83 -27.06 4.53
N SER A 73 -4.55 -28.08 3.72
CA SER A 73 -4.81 -28.05 2.26
C SER A 73 -6.29 -27.83 1.91
N ASN A 74 -7.20 -28.17 2.83
CA ASN A 74 -8.64 -27.97 2.69
C ASN A 74 -9.15 -26.63 3.27
N ARG A 75 -8.25 -25.73 3.69
CA ARG A 75 -8.59 -24.42 4.23
C ARG A 75 -7.92 -23.30 3.46
N LYS A 76 -8.60 -22.17 3.39
CA LYS A 76 -8.07 -20.94 2.80
C LYS A 76 -8.05 -19.85 3.85
N ARG A 77 -6.93 -19.12 3.92
CA ARG A 77 -6.73 -17.96 4.78
C ARG A 77 -6.99 -16.69 4.02
N PHE A 78 -7.72 -15.78 4.66
CA PHE A 78 -8.02 -14.46 4.14
C PHE A 78 -7.32 -13.41 4.98
N HIS A 79 -6.64 -12.47 4.33
CA HIS A 79 -6.01 -11.31 4.97
C HIS A 79 -6.86 -10.07 4.70
N LEU A 80 -7.27 -9.41 5.78
CA LEU A 80 -8.12 -8.22 5.77
C LEU A 80 -7.26 -6.96 5.89
N ASP A 81 -7.82 -5.85 5.42
CA ASP A 81 -7.22 -4.53 5.51
C ASP A 81 -7.41 -3.97 6.94
N PRO A 82 -6.34 -3.82 7.73
CA PRO A 82 -6.44 -3.32 9.11
C PRO A 82 -7.00 -1.90 9.20
N ALA A 83 -6.98 -1.11 8.13
CA ALA A 83 -7.60 0.22 8.11
C ALA A 83 -9.14 0.17 8.01
N LYS A 84 -9.70 -0.98 7.60
CA LYS A 84 -11.14 -1.15 7.38
C LYS A 84 -11.80 -2.07 8.39
N VAL A 85 -11.08 -3.09 8.83
CA VAL A 85 -11.60 -4.14 9.71
C VAL A 85 -10.52 -4.51 10.70
N SER A 86 -10.82 -4.32 11.98
CA SER A 86 -10.03 -4.79 13.11
C SER A 86 -10.74 -5.93 13.84
N MET A 87 -12.06 -5.93 13.86
CA MET A 87 -12.92 -6.94 14.46
C MET A 87 -14.11 -7.29 13.56
N LEU A 88 -14.78 -8.41 13.83
CA LEU A 88 -15.92 -8.88 13.03
C LEU A 88 -17.05 -7.84 12.91
N ASP A 89 -17.26 -7.04 13.96
CA ASP A 89 -18.31 -6.02 14.02
C ASP A 89 -18.07 -4.81 13.11
N ASP A 90 -16.84 -4.62 12.61
CA ASP A 90 -16.54 -3.60 11.59
C ASP A 90 -17.12 -3.99 10.21
N MET A 91 -17.55 -5.24 10.07
CA MET A 91 -18.11 -5.80 8.83
C MET A 91 -19.64 -5.71 8.83
N ASP A 92 -20.23 -5.58 7.64
CA ASP A 92 -21.69 -5.56 7.51
C ASP A 92 -22.35 -6.88 7.97
N ALA A 93 -23.67 -6.81 8.23
CA ALA A 93 -24.42 -7.95 8.76
C ALA A 93 -24.38 -9.18 7.82
N ALA A 94 -24.33 -8.97 6.51
CA ALA A 94 -24.28 -10.07 5.55
C ALA A 94 -22.92 -10.79 5.60
N ALA A 95 -21.83 -10.03 5.72
CA ALA A 95 -20.50 -10.57 5.86
C ALA A 95 -20.32 -11.29 7.20
N ARG A 96 -20.86 -10.74 8.30
CA ARG A 96 -20.85 -11.41 9.61
C ARG A 96 -21.65 -12.71 9.59
N ALA A 97 -22.82 -12.73 8.95
CA ALA A 97 -23.60 -13.95 8.78
C ALA A 97 -22.83 -15.02 7.99
N ALA A 98 -22.25 -14.65 6.84
CA ALA A 98 -21.45 -15.57 6.02
C ALA A 98 -20.23 -16.14 6.78
N LEU A 99 -19.56 -15.31 7.58
CA LEU A 99 -18.45 -15.74 8.44
C LEU A 99 -18.90 -16.68 9.56
N SER A 100 -20.05 -16.40 10.18
CA SER A 100 -20.64 -17.26 11.22
C SER A 100 -21.02 -18.64 10.67
N GLU A 101 -21.65 -18.70 9.49
CA GLU A 101 -21.96 -19.97 8.80
C GLU A 101 -20.69 -20.77 8.47
N ALA A 102 -19.62 -20.07 8.10
CA ALA A 102 -18.29 -20.65 7.88
C ALA A 102 -17.52 -20.94 9.19
N ARG A 103 -18.18 -20.82 10.35
CA ARG A 103 -17.64 -21.09 11.71
C ARG A 103 -16.48 -20.17 12.12
N VAL A 104 -16.43 -18.96 11.58
CA VAL A 104 -15.47 -17.92 11.98
C VAL A 104 -16.07 -17.07 13.09
N THR A 105 -15.57 -17.23 14.30
CA THR A 105 -16.07 -16.52 15.50
C THR A 105 -15.17 -15.38 15.95
N ALA A 106 -13.92 -15.33 15.47
CA ALA A 106 -12.97 -14.26 15.75
C ALA A 106 -11.97 -14.09 14.61
N LEU A 107 -11.40 -12.89 14.51
CA LEU A 107 -10.26 -12.61 13.63
C LEU A 107 -8.97 -12.86 14.40
N GLY A 108 -8.03 -13.58 13.80
CA GLY A 108 -6.66 -13.69 14.29
C GLY A 108 -5.79 -12.60 13.68
N GLU A 109 -4.63 -12.34 14.30
CA GLU A 109 -3.62 -11.44 13.72
C GLU A 109 -2.49 -12.26 13.08
N ARG A 110 -2.09 -11.92 11.85
CA ARG A 110 -1.02 -12.60 11.15
C ARG A 110 0.03 -11.63 10.63
N ARG A 111 1.30 -12.00 10.85
CA ARG A 111 2.44 -11.31 10.24
C ARG A 111 2.55 -11.65 8.77
N VAL A 112 2.63 -10.63 7.93
CA VAL A 112 2.86 -10.72 6.49
C VAL A 112 4.18 -10.04 6.15
N SER A 113 5.05 -10.74 5.43
CA SER A 113 6.29 -10.19 4.90
C SER A 113 5.99 -9.49 3.59
N LEU A 114 6.42 -8.24 3.47
CA LEU A 114 6.24 -7.39 2.31
C LEU A 114 7.61 -6.95 1.81
N SER A 115 7.77 -6.84 0.50
CA SER A 115 8.98 -6.35 -0.17
C SER A 115 8.69 -5.11 -1.00
N TYR A 116 9.71 -4.60 -1.68
CA TYR A 116 9.58 -3.49 -2.63
C TYR A 116 8.38 -3.62 -3.60
N ASP A 117 8.15 -4.84 -4.12
CA ASP A 117 7.12 -5.09 -5.13
C ASP A 117 5.69 -5.02 -4.58
N ASN A 118 5.54 -4.91 -3.26
CA ASN A 118 4.25 -4.72 -2.60
C ASN A 118 3.85 -3.25 -2.41
N TRP A 119 4.70 -2.32 -2.86
CA TRP A 119 4.46 -0.89 -2.74
C TRP A 119 4.18 -0.27 -4.10
N THR A 120 3.27 0.69 -4.14
CA THR A 120 3.08 1.51 -5.34
C THR A 120 4.23 2.52 -5.48
N ALA A 121 4.41 3.07 -6.68
CA ALA A 121 5.37 4.16 -6.89
C ALA A 121 5.08 5.36 -5.96
N GLU A 122 3.81 5.66 -5.71
CA GLU A 122 3.40 6.68 -4.74
C GLU A 122 3.86 6.33 -3.31
N ASP A 123 3.60 5.10 -2.85
CA ASP A 123 4.01 4.65 -1.52
C ASP A 123 5.54 4.79 -1.35
N VAL A 124 6.31 4.35 -2.35
CA VAL A 124 7.78 4.42 -2.38
C VAL A 124 8.27 5.86 -2.33
N LEU A 125 7.78 6.72 -3.23
CA LEU A 125 8.23 8.11 -3.31
C LEU A 125 7.86 8.90 -2.06
N ARG A 126 6.68 8.68 -1.49
CA ARG A 126 6.25 9.30 -0.24
C ARG A 126 7.11 8.84 0.94
N ALA A 127 7.48 7.56 1.00
CA ALA A 127 8.34 7.06 2.06
C ALA A 127 9.78 7.61 1.96
N VAL A 128 10.29 7.77 0.73
CA VAL A 128 11.65 8.23 0.47
C VAL A 128 11.80 9.74 0.58
N ILE A 129 10.90 10.51 -0.04
CA ILE A 129 11.00 11.96 -0.15
C ILE A 129 10.30 12.66 1.02
N GLY A 130 9.33 12.00 1.66
CA GLY A 130 8.56 12.53 2.78
C GLY A 130 7.17 13.02 2.36
N GLN A 131 6.61 13.97 3.09
CA GLN A 131 5.40 14.66 2.63
C GLN A 131 5.79 15.70 1.59
N PRO A 132 5.02 15.84 0.51
CA PRO A 132 5.18 16.97 -0.37
C PRO A 132 4.95 18.25 0.44
N ASP A 133 5.97 19.11 0.52
CA ASP A 133 5.70 20.51 0.76
C ASP A 133 4.82 21.01 -0.41
N ALA A 134 4.04 22.07 -0.21
CA ALA A 134 3.15 22.61 -1.25
C ALA A 134 3.88 23.06 -2.55
N SER A 135 5.20 22.82 -2.66
CA SER A 135 6.10 23.36 -3.67
C SER A 135 7.05 22.34 -4.34
N GLY A 136 7.27 21.15 -3.77
CA GLY A 136 8.26 20.17 -4.27
C GLY A 136 7.71 19.12 -5.22
N TYR A 137 6.57 18.49 -4.92
CA TYR A 137 5.90 17.59 -5.85
C TYR A 137 4.43 17.38 -5.47
N SER A 138 3.59 17.01 -6.44
CA SER A 138 2.20 16.65 -6.18
C SER A 138 1.90 15.33 -6.88
N ILE A 139 1.26 14.41 -6.15
CA ILE A 139 0.69 13.20 -6.73
C ILE A 139 -0.80 13.49 -6.92
N VAL A 140 -1.20 13.69 -8.17
CA VAL A 140 -2.61 13.88 -8.53
C VAL A 140 -3.06 12.63 -9.27
N GLY A 141 -3.72 11.72 -8.55
CA GLY A 141 -4.10 10.41 -9.08
C GLY A 141 -2.88 9.54 -9.39
N HIS A 142 -2.72 9.13 -10.65
CA HIS A 142 -1.56 8.34 -11.11
C HIS A 142 -0.42 9.21 -11.65
N VAL A 143 -0.62 10.54 -11.73
CA VAL A 143 0.35 11.45 -12.33
C VAL A 143 1.20 12.07 -11.24
N LEU A 144 2.50 11.81 -11.32
CA LEU A 144 3.50 12.45 -10.48
C LEU A 144 3.91 13.78 -11.13
N HIS A 145 3.35 14.89 -10.64
CA HIS A 145 3.77 16.23 -11.03
C HIS A 145 4.96 16.64 -10.16
N LEU A 146 6.16 16.49 -10.69
CA LEU A 146 7.38 16.94 -10.02
C LEU A 146 7.69 18.36 -10.47
N ASN A 147 7.63 19.32 -9.56
CA ASN A 147 8.29 20.59 -9.77
C ASN A 147 9.72 20.41 -9.23
N LEU A 148 10.65 19.92 -10.06
CA LEU A 148 12.03 19.62 -9.67
C LEU A 148 12.78 20.91 -9.27
N ARG A 149 12.51 21.41 -8.07
CA ARG A 149 13.30 22.44 -7.39
C ARG A 149 14.60 21.82 -6.88
N GLU A 150 15.57 22.65 -6.51
CA GLU A 150 16.93 22.23 -6.11
C GLU A 150 16.95 21.06 -5.09
N HIS A 151 16.02 21.05 -4.14
CA HIS A 151 15.94 20.01 -3.10
C HIS A 151 15.56 18.61 -3.61
N LEU A 152 14.96 18.49 -4.81
CA LEU A 152 14.62 17.19 -5.41
C LEU A 152 15.68 16.67 -6.40
N GLN A 153 16.66 17.50 -6.77
CA GLN A 153 17.74 17.08 -7.67
C GLN A 153 18.47 15.80 -7.23
N PRO A 154 18.77 15.60 -5.92
CA PRO A 154 19.43 14.38 -5.45
C PRO A 154 18.64 13.10 -5.75
N TYR A 155 17.30 13.19 -5.84
CA TYR A 155 16.41 12.05 -6.03
C TYR A 155 16.10 11.75 -7.51
N LYS A 156 16.56 12.58 -8.46
CA LYS A 156 16.20 12.46 -9.89
C LYS A 156 16.43 11.06 -10.45
N LYS A 157 17.55 10.42 -10.10
CA LYS A 157 17.90 9.06 -10.55
C LYS A 157 16.93 8.02 -9.97
N LEU A 158 16.67 8.09 -8.66
CA LEU A 158 15.73 7.20 -7.97
C LEU A 158 14.32 7.35 -8.54
N ILE A 159 13.85 8.59 -8.70
CA ILE A 159 12.56 8.89 -9.31
C ILE A 159 12.46 8.27 -10.72
N GLY A 160 13.50 8.40 -11.53
CA GLY A 160 13.55 7.78 -12.86
C GLY A 160 13.48 6.25 -12.81
N GLN A 161 14.11 5.61 -11.83
CA GLN A 161 14.07 4.16 -11.64
C GLN A 161 12.73 3.67 -11.12
N VAL A 162 12.12 4.39 -10.17
CA VAL A 162 10.78 4.09 -9.64
C VAL A 162 9.72 4.35 -10.71
N GLY A 163 9.88 5.37 -11.56
CA GLY A 163 8.99 5.62 -12.68
C GLY A 163 9.10 4.63 -13.82
N GLY A 164 10.34 4.39 -14.27
CA GLY A 164 10.66 3.56 -15.43
C GLY A 164 10.26 2.10 -15.28
N ASN A 165 10.32 1.56 -14.06
CA ASN A 165 9.92 0.17 -13.79
C ASN A 165 8.39 -0.05 -13.77
N PHE A 166 7.58 1.01 -13.78
CA PHE A 166 6.11 0.93 -13.69
C PHE A 166 5.40 1.42 -14.97
N VAL A 167 6.15 1.70 -16.04
CA VAL A 167 5.63 2.22 -17.33
C VAL A 167 4.61 1.27 -18.01
N HIS A 168 4.53 0.00 -17.62
CA HIS A 168 3.47 -0.89 -18.11
C HIS A 168 2.07 -0.66 -17.53
N LYS A 169 1.87 0.29 -16.59
CA LYS A 169 0.55 0.64 -16.05
C LYS A 169 0.33 2.15 -15.85
N GLY A 170 0.52 2.94 -16.91
CA GLY A 170 -0.18 4.23 -17.06
C GLY A 170 0.36 5.43 -16.25
N LEU A 171 1.67 5.54 -16.02
CA LEU A 171 2.30 6.78 -15.56
C LEU A 171 2.93 7.55 -16.73
N LEU A 172 2.39 8.73 -17.06
CA LEU A 172 3.00 9.66 -18.02
C LEU A 172 3.98 10.58 -17.27
N TYR A 173 5.27 10.39 -17.54
CA TYR A 173 6.32 11.34 -17.15
C TYR A 173 6.36 12.50 -18.15
N SER A 174 5.95 13.70 -17.73
CA SER A 174 6.25 14.94 -18.47
C SER A 174 7.42 15.63 -17.78
N CYS A 175 8.62 15.39 -18.28
CA CYS A 175 9.81 16.14 -17.90
C CYS A 175 9.86 17.40 -18.77
N HIS A 176 9.19 18.48 -18.35
CA HIS A 176 9.34 19.77 -19.02
C HIS A 176 10.63 20.43 -18.50
N SER A 177 11.74 20.17 -19.18
CA SER A 177 12.97 20.96 -19.03
C SER A 177 12.68 22.38 -19.49
N ALA A 178 12.43 23.29 -18.54
CA ALA A 178 12.51 24.73 -18.81
C ALA A 178 13.99 25.10 -18.99
N HIS A 179 14.45 24.97 -20.23
CA HIS A 179 15.77 25.46 -20.64
C HIS A 179 15.68 26.97 -20.78
N LEU A 180 16.07 27.70 -19.74
CA LEU A 180 16.32 29.14 -19.80
C LEU A 180 17.54 29.37 -20.71
N ARG A 181 17.31 29.72 -21.99
CA ARG A 181 18.31 30.43 -22.78
C ARG A 181 18.16 31.91 -22.46
N GLY A 182 19.17 32.45 -21.77
CA GLY A 182 19.36 33.89 -21.62
C GLY A 182 19.62 34.53 -22.99
N GLY A 183 18.97 35.67 -23.21
CA GLY A 183 19.40 36.69 -24.16
C GLY A 183 20.33 37.69 -23.50
#